data_AF-A0A0C9QEH8-F1
#
_entry.id   AF-A0A0C9QEH8-F1
#
_cell.length_a   1.000
_cell.length_b   1.000
_cell.length_c   1.000
_cell.angle_alpha   90.00
_cell.angle_beta   90.00
_cell.angle_gamma   90.00
#
_symmetry.space_group_name_H-M   'P 1'
#
loop_
_entity.id
_entity.type
_entity.pdbx_description
1 polymer ?
#
loop_
_entity_poly.entity_id
_entity_poly.type
_entity_poly.pdbx_seq_one_letter_code
_entity_poly.pdbx_strand_id
1 'polypeptide(L)'
;MSLVQSNRKKKSLDRGAPIKPEHTVSLDDVETIENRKESSNFVPDRVTQYANVRIDNHIRNKLEGLVSLGLAKSQKEAVNNAVEYYISSLSTEDRRAFKTVIETLEGRDVRMASTRKH
;
A
#
# COMPACT_ATOMS: atom_id res chain seq x y z
N MET A 1 -77.50 -0.25 -21.75
CA MET A 1 -76.20 -0.66 -21.17
C MET A 1 -75.38 0.61 -20.93
N SER A 2 -75.17 1.01 -19.66
CA SER A 2 -74.38 2.19 -19.31
C SER A 2 -73.04 1.76 -18.71
N LEU A 3 -71.98 2.46 -19.11
CA LEU A 3 -70.60 2.23 -18.68
C LEU A 3 -70.39 2.76 -17.25
N VAL A 4 -69.86 1.93 -16.36
CA VAL A 4 -69.44 2.32 -15.02
C VAL A 4 -68.16 3.16 -15.12
N GLN A 5 -68.28 4.48 -14.96
CA GLN A 5 -67.14 5.41 -14.92
C GLN A 5 -66.38 5.29 -13.60
N SER A 6 -65.07 5.05 -13.68
CA SER A 6 -64.16 4.95 -12.54
C SER A 6 -63.86 6.34 -11.94
N ASN A 7 -64.42 6.64 -10.77
CA ASN A 7 -64.14 7.86 -9.99
C ASN A 7 -62.82 7.81 -9.20
N ARG A 8 -61.72 7.32 -9.78
CA ARG A 8 -60.40 7.38 -9.14
C ARG A 8 -59.73 8.74 -9.41
N LYS A 9 -60.09 9.76 -8.61
CA LYS A 9 -59.26 10.96 -8.48
C LYS A 9 -57.87 10.52 -8.00
N LYS A 10 -56.85 10.59 -8.87
CA LYS A 10 -55.45 10.37 -8.50
C LYS A 10 -55.06 11.44 -7.48
N LYS A 11 -55.13 11.12 -6.19
CA LYS A 11 -54.48 11.92 -5.15
C LYS A 11 -52.97 11.82 -5.40
N SER A 12 -52.37 12.87 -5.97
CA SER A 12 -50.91 13.02 -5.93
C SER A 12 -50.53 13.15 -4.45
N LEU A 13 -49.73 12.21 -3.96
CA LEU A 13 -49.17 12.31 -2.62
C LEU A 13 -48.33 13.60 -2.57
N ASP A 14 -48.59 14.46 -1.59
CA ASP A 14 -47.76 15.63 -1.33
C ASP A 14 -46.41 15.13 -0.81
N ARG A 15 -45.36 15.29 -1.62
CA ARG A 15 -44.01 14.80 -1.31
C ARG A 15 -43.12 15.89 -0.69
N GLY A 16 -43.72 17.01 -0.28
CA GLY A 16 -43.00 18.14 0.30
C GLY A 16 -42.13 18.88 -0.71
N ALA A 17 -41.38 19.86 -0.22
CA ALA A 17 -40.48 20.66 -1.04
C ALA A 17 -39.35 19.78 -1.62
N PRO A 18 -39.00 19.93 -2.91
CA PRO A 18 -37.90 19.18 -3.50
C PRO A 18 -36.58 19.57 -2.83
N ILE A 19 -35.93 18.62 -2.15
CA ILE A 19 -34.61 18.82 -1.55
C ILE A 19 -33.61 18.89 -2.69
N LYS A 20 -33.05 20.08 -2.93
CA LYS A 20 -31.90 20.28 -3.80
C LYS A 20 -30.66 20.52 -2.93
N PRO A 21 -29.51 19.92 -3.24
CA PRO A 21 -28.28 20.20 -2.52
C PRO A 21 -27.88 21.68 -2.71
N GLU A 22 -27.38 22.31 -1.64
CA GLU A 22 -26.91 23.71 -1.68
C GLU A 22 -25.66 23.87 -2.56
N HIS A 23 -24.87 22.82 -2.71
CA HIS A 23 -23.67 22.81 -3.55
C HIS A 23 -23.68 21.61 -4.51
N THR A 24 -23.47 21.92 -5.79
CA THR A 24 -23.28 20.94 -6.86
C THR A 24 -21.85 21.06 -7.37
N VAL A 25 -21.11 19.96 -7.37
CA VAL A 25 -19.75 19.93 -7.94
C VAL A 25 -19.80 20.17 -9.44
N SER A 26 -19.02 21.15 -9.92
CA SER A 26 -18.87 21.48 -11.34
C SER A 26 -17.54 20.90 -11.87
N LEU A 27 -17.41 20.71 -13.18
CA LEU A 27 -16.15 20.19 -13.75
C LEU A 27 -14.95 21.11 -13.46
N ASP A 28 -15.18 22.42 -13.33
CA ASP A 28 -14.14 23.39 -12.97
C ASP A 28 -13.59 23.17 -11.54
N ASP A 29 -14.39 22.61 -10.62
CA ASP A 29 -13.91 22.23 -9.29
C ASP A 29 -12.91 21.07 -9.36
N VAL A 30 -13.01 20.22 -10.39
CA VAL A 30 -12.10 19.08 -10.61
C VAL A 30 -10.72 19.58 -11.07
N GLU A 31 -10.66 20.55 -11.99
CA GLU A 31 -9.40 21.15 -12.45
C GLU A 31 -8.66 21.94 -11.35
N THR A 32 -9.42 22.49 -10.40
CA THR A 32 -8.84 23.21 -9.26
C THR A 32 -8.21 22.25 -8.23
N ILE A 33 -8.65 20.98 -8.18
CA ILE A 33 -8.04 19.93 -7.35
C ILE A 33 -6.68 19.50 -7.93
N GLU A 34 -6.58 19.38 -9.26
CA GLU A 34 -5.31 19.00 -9.92
C GLU A 34 -4.21 20.05 -9.76
N ASN A 35 -4.59 21.32 -9.62
CA ASN A 35 -3.68 22.45 -9.44
C ASN A 35 -3.38 22.80 -7.97
N ARG A 36 -4.01 22.14 -7.00
CA ARG A 36 -3.45 22.06 -5.65
C ARG A 36 -2.22 21.17 -5.75
N LYS A 37 -1.07 21.80 -6.04
CA LYS A 37 0.23 21.27 -5.64
C LYS A 37 0.07 20.84 -4.19
N GLU A 38 -0.09 19.56 -3.99
CA GLU A 38 0.08 18.98 -2.68
C GLU A 38 1.44 19.47 -2.20
N SER A 39 1.44 20.40 -1.26
CA SER A 39 2.52 20.48 -0.29
C SER A 39 2.42 19.23 0.58
N SER A 40 2.44 18.05 -0.02
CA SER A 40 2.57 16.80 0.67
C SER A 40 4.05 16.72 0.99
N ASN A 41 4.37 16.91 2.27
CA ASN A 41 5.61 16.40 2.83
C ASN A 41 5.58 14.87 2.60
N PHE A 42 5.90 14.42 1.39
CA PHE A 42 5.97 13.00 1.06
C PHE A 42 7.19 12.44 1.79
N VAL A 43 6.92 11.83 2.94
CA VAL A 43 7.91 11.05 3.66
C VAL A 43 7.84 9.63 3.11
N PRO A 44 8.87 9.14 2.42
CA PRO A 44 8.86 7.77 1.92
C PRO A 44 8.82 6.78 3.08
N ASP A 45 7.94 5.78 2.99
CA ASP A 45 7.79 4.76 4.04
C ASP A 45 9.03 3.88 4.23
N ARG A 46 9.92 3.80 3.22
CA ARG A 46 11.14 2.98 3.24
C ARG A 46 12.26 3.66 2.47
N VAL A 47 13.50 3.40 2.88
CA VAL A 47 14.71 3.89 2.20
C VAL A 47 15.65 2.72 1.92
N THR A 48 16.05 2.54 0.67
CA THR A 48 17.04 1.52 0.31
C THR A 48 18.45 2.01 0.63
N GLN A 49 19.16 1.26 1.46
CA GLN A 49 20.57 1.51 1.79
C GLN A 49 21.38 0.24 1.52
N TYR A 50 22.51 0.39 0.84
CA TYR A 50 23.43 -0.73 0.65
C TYR A 50 24.18 -1.03 1.95
N ALA A 51 24.14 -2.29 2.37
CA ALA A 51 24.83 -2.77 3.56
C ALA A 51 25.69 -3.99 3.23
N ASN A 52 26.85 -4.07 3.88
CA ASN A 52 27.76 -5.21 3.77
C ASN A 52 27.61 -6.09 5.02
N VAL A 53 27.41 -7.39 4.81
CA VAL A 53 27.37 -8.38 5.90
C VAL A 53 28.66 -9.19 5.87
N ARG A 54 29.35 -9.30 7.00
CA ARG A 54 30.52 -10.17 7.12
C ARG A 54 30.06 -11.61 7.31
N ILE A 55 30.50 -12.49 6.42
CA ILE A 55 30.17 -13.93 6.42
C ILE A 55 31.43 -14.76 6.32
N ASP A 56 31.37 -16.01 6.77
CA ASP A 56 32.46 -16.97 6.60
C ASP A 56 32.52 -17.53 5.16
N ASN A 57 33.64 -18.18 4.85
CA ASN A 57 33.91 -18.75 3.54
C ASN A 57 32.94 -19.89 3.18
N HIS A 58 32.46 -20.67 4.16
CA HIS A 58 31.54 -21.77 3.88
C HIS A 58 30.17 -21.25 3.43
N ILE A 59 29.67 -20.18 4.06
CA ILE A 59 28.43 -19.52 3.62
C ILE A 59 28.62 -18.95 2.22
N ARG A 60 29.74 -18.25 1.97
CA ARG A 60 30.04 -17.71 0.64
C ARG A 60 30.03 -18.81 -0.43
N ASN A 61 30.72 -19.92 -0.18
CA ASN A 61 30.79 -21.04 -1.13
C ASN A 61 29.43 -21.68 -1.38
N LYS A 62 28.55 -21.76 -0.37
CA LYS A 62 27.17 -22.23 -0.55
C LYS A 62 26.38 -21.30 -1.47
N LEU A 63 26.51 -19.98 -1.28
CA LEU A 63 25.85 -19.00 -2.15
C LEU A 63 26.39 -19.07 -3.58
N GLU A 64 27.69 -19.22 -3.76
CA GLU A 64 28.32 -19.42 -5.07
C GLU A 64 27.83 -20.71 -5.74
N GLY A 65 27.69 -21.80 -4.98
CA GLY A 65 27.13 -23.06 -5.46
C GLY A 65 25.67 -22.91 -5.94
N LEU A 66 24.82 -22.21 -5.17
CA LEU A 66 23.43 -21.96 -5.56
C LEU A 66 23.31 -21.18 -6.87
N VAL A 67 24.18 -20.18 -7.06
CA VAL A 67 24.24 -19.42 -8.31
C VAL A 67 24.74 -20.28 -9.46
N SER A 68 25.78 -21.09 -9.23
CA SER A 68 26.37 -21.97 -10.24
C SER A 68 25.38 -23.06 -10.72
N LEU A 69 24.50 -23.52 -9.84
CA LEU A 69 23.43 -24.46 -10.18
C LEU A 69 22.25 -23.79 -10.92
N GLY A 70 22.26 -22.47 -11.09
CA GLY A 70 21.17 -21.72 -11.70
C GLY A 70 19.92 -21.59 -10.83
N LEU A 71 20.02 -21.92 -9.53
CA LEU A 71 18.91 -21.79 -8.57
C LEU A 71 18.68 -20.33 -8.12
N ALA A 72 19.66 -19.46 -8.35
CA ALA A 72 19.57 -18.02 -8.14
C ALA A 72 20.41 -17.29 -9.19
N LYS A 73 19.99 -16.09 -9.62
CA LYS A 73 20.74 -15.30 -10.62
C LYS A 73 21.95 -14.58 -10.03
N SER A 74 21.93 -14.36 -8.71
CA SER A 74 23.03 -13.70 -7.98
C SER A 74 23.09 -14.18 -6.53
N GLN A 75 24.24 -13.97 -5.87
CA GLN A 75 24.37 -14.28 -4.44
C GLN A 75 23.39 -13.46 -3.59
N LYS A 76 23.09 -12.21 -4.00
CA LYS A 76 22.08 -11.36 -3.35
C LYS A 76 20.70 -12.02 -3.40
N GLU A 77 20.30 -12.52 -4.57
CA GLU A 77 19.02 -13.20 -4.75
C GLU A 77 18.98 -14.53 -3.97
N ALA A 78 20.08 -15.27 -3.93
CA ALA A 78 20.18 -16.49 -3.14
C ALA A 78 19.97 -16.22 -1.63
N VAL A 79 20.58 -15.16 -1.11
CA VAL A 79 20.35 -14.73 0.28
C VAL A 79 18.91 -14.29 0.50
N ASN A 80 18.35 -13.50 -0.41
CA ASN A 80 16.96 -13.05 -0.31
C ASN A 80 15.98 -14.23 -0.27
N ASN A 81 16.16 -15.20 -1.17
CA ASN A 81 15.32 -16.39 -1.23
C ASN A 81 15.46 -17.23 0.05
N ALA A 82 16.66 -17.36 0.61
CA ALA A 82 16.88 -18.09 1.86
C ALA A 82 16.20 -17.39 3.06
N VAL A 83 16.28 -16.06 3.13
CA VAL A 83 15.61 -15.27 4.18
C VAL A 83 14.10 -15.39 4.06
N GLU A 84 13.55 -15.21 2.86
CA GLU A 84 12.11 -15.34 2.60
C GLU A 84 11.60 -16.76 2.91
N TYR A 85 12.37 -17.79 2.52
CA TYR A 85 12.06 -19.17 2.87
C TYR A 85 11.99 -19.36 4.39
N TYR A 86 12.98 -18.84 5.12
CA TYR A 86 12.98 -18.92 6.58
C TYR A 86 11.78 -18.20 7.21
N ILE A 87 11.47 -16.98 6.77
CA ILE A 87 10.30 -16.23 7.23
C ILE A 87 9.00 -16.99 6.93
N SER A 88 8.91 -17.62 5.76
CA SER A 88 7.75 -18.42 5.36
C SER A 88 7.58 -19.68 6.20
N SER A 89 8.66 -20.19 6.80
CA SER A 89 8.65 -21.34 7.71
C SER A 89 8.28 -20.98 9.16
N LEU A 90 8.32 -19.69 9.53
CA LEU A 90 7.98 -19.23 10.88
C LEU A 90 6.50 -19.46 11.20
N SER A 91 6.23 -19.68 12.50
CA SER A 91 4.89 -19.72 13.06
C SER A 91 4.15 -18.39 12.80
N THR A 92 2.81 -18.41 12.87
CA THR A 92 2.00 -17.20 12.69
C THR A 92 2.31 -16.12 13.72
N GLU A 93 2.65 -16.52 14.95
CA GLU A 93 2.99 -15.61 16.03
C GLU A 93 4.37 -14.97 15.79
N ASP A 94 5.39 -15.78 15.51
CA ASP A 94 6.73 -15.29 15.23
C ASP A 94 6.77 -14.39 14.00
N ARG A 95 5.98 -14.71 12.97
CA ARG A 95 5.87 -13.88 11.76
C ARG A 95 5.27 -12.51 12.05
N ARG A 96 4.28 -12.44 12.96
CA ARG A 96 3.70 -11.16 13.41
C ARG A 96 4.73 -10.35 14.18
N ALA A 97 5.43 -10.98 15.13
CA ALA A 97 6.49 -10.33 15.89
C ALA A 97 7.61 -9.81 14.96
N PHE A 98 8.04 -10.63 14.01
CA PHE A 98 9.03 -10.26 12.99
C PHE A 98 8.59 -9.04 12.18
N LYS A 99 7.34 -8.99 11.73
CA LYS A 99 6.80 -7.85 10.97
C LYS A 99 6.91 -6.54 11.76
N THR A 100 6.51 -6.55 13.03
CA THR A 100 6.58 -5.37 13.91
C THR A 100 8.03 -4.88 14.08
N VAL A 101 8.98 -5.80 14.23
CA VAL A 101 10.41 -5.47 14.36
C VAL A 101 10.92 -4.82 13.07
N ILE A 102 10.61 -5.39 11.91
CA ILE A 102 11.03 -4.83 10.61
C ILE A 102 10.46 -3.43 10.38
N GLU A 103 9.16 -3.23 10.62
CA GLU A 103 8.53 -1.91 10.47
C GLU A 103 9.19 -0.84 11.36
N THR A 104 9.56 -1.22 12.59
CA THR A 104 10.27 -0.33 13.52
C THR A 104 11.66 0.05 13.01
N LEU A 105 12.41 -0.93 12.47
CA LEU A 105 13.75 -0.70 11.92
C LEU A 105 13.71 0.17 10.66
N GLU A 106 12.79 -0.11 9.74
CA GLU A 106 12.60 0.66 8.51
C GLU A 106 12.20 2.11 8.83
N GLY A 107 11.28 2.32 9.76
CA GLY A 107 10.88 3.66 10.21
C GLY A 107 12.04 4.44 10.85
N ARG A 108 12.95 3.75 11.56
CA ARG A 108 14.19 4.36 12.07
C ARG A 108 15.10 4.77 10.92
N ASP A 109 15.27 3.92 9.92
CA ASP A 109 16.17 4.18 8.80
C ASP A 109 15.68 5.33 7.92
N VAL A 110 14.36 5.48 7.73
CA VAL A 110 13.73 6.66 7.11
C VAL A 110 14.06 7.94 7.88
N ARG A 111 13.90 7.93 9.21
CA ARG A 111 14.22 9.08 10.06
C ARG A 111 15.70 9.46 9.95
N MET A 112 16.59 8.47 10.05
CA MET A 112 18.04 8.70 9.92
C MET A 112 18.42 9.24 8.53
N ALA A 113 17.77 8.76 7.47
CA ALA A 113 17.99 9.27 6.12
C ALA A 113 17.51 10.72 5.94
N SER A 114 16.41 11.10 6.58
CA SER A 114 15.93 12.49 6.57
C SER A 114 16.88 13.45 7.30
N THR A 115 17.44 13.03 8.44
CA THR A 115 18.39 13.85 9.21
C THR A 115 19.70 14.11 8.46
N ARG A 116 20.20 13.14 7.67
CA ARG A 116 21.45 13.29 6.90
C ARG A 116 21.34 14.24 5.69
N LYS A 117 20.13 14.64 5.29
CA LYS A 117 19.91 15.55 4.15
C LYS A 117 19.97 17.04 4.53
N HIS A 118 20.14 17.36 5.81
CA HIS A 118 20.39 18.70 6.34
C HIS A 118 21.81 18.81 6.88
#